data_AF-A0A2G9P7G8-F1
#
_entry.id   AF-A0A2G9P7G8-F1
#
_cell.length_a   1.000
_cell.length_b   1.000
_cell.length_c   1.000
_cell.angle_alpha   90.00
_cell.angle_beta   90.00
_cell.angle_gamma   90.00
#
_symmetry.space_group_name_H-M   'P 1'
#
loop_
_entity.id
_entity.type
_entity.pdbx_description
1 polymer ?
#
loop_
_entity_poly.entity_id
_entity_poly.type
_entity_poly.pdbx_seq_one_letter_code
_entity_poly.pdbx_strand_id
1 'polypeptide(L)' 'MAKKIHLISVLFFLILFNSVFGLPVSSCSQTLSSNGTLYELTGNISSSSGCLTISENNIVLDCQNHSITHSTGTRGS' A
#
# COMPACT_ATOMS: atom_id res chain seq x y z
N MET A 1 18.13 24.87 31.37
CA MET A 1 17.64 23.48 31.25
C MET A 1 16.39 23.33 30.37
N ALA A 2 15.55 24.36 30.20
CA ALA A 2 14.32 24.31 29.39
C ALA A 2 14.51 23.95 27.89
N LYS A 3 15.61 24.37 27.26
CA LYS A 3 15.86 24.13 25.82
C LYS A 3 16.09 22.64 25.46
N LYS A 4 16.66 21.87 26.39
CA LYS A 4 16.88 20.41 26.22
C LYS A 4 15.58 19.63 26.36
N ILE A 5 14.67 20.07 27.24
CA ILE A 5 13.34 19.48 27.41
C ILE A 5 12.46 19.74 26.18
N HIS A 6 12.55 20.92 25.56
CA HIS A 6 11.89 21.17 24.28
C HIS A 6 12.42 20.27 23.16
N LEU A 7 13.73 20.05 23.09
CA LEU A 7 14.32 19.17 22.06
C LEU A 7 13.85 17.71 22.20
N ILE A 8 13.80 17.20 23.44
CA ILE A 8 13.32 15.84 23.73
C ILE A 8 11.82 15.70 23.45
N SER A 9 11.02 16.73 23.73
CA SER A 9 9.59 16.75 23.42
C SER A 9 9.31 16.74 21.92
N VAL A 10 10.06 17.50 21.12
CA VAL A 10 9.94 17.48 19.65
C VAL A 10 10.38 16.12 19.07
N LEU A 11 11.47 15.55 19.61
CA LEU A 11 11.95 14.24 19.19
C LEU A 11 10.94 13.13 19.52
N PHE A 12 10.33 13.16 20.70
CA PHE A 12 9.27 12.21 21.09
C PHE A 12 8.03 12.32 20.19
N PHE A 13 7.63 13.55 19.85
CA PHE A 13 6.52 13.78 18.93
C PHE A 13 6.82 13.26 17.52
N LEU A 14 8.05 13.42 17.01
CA LEU A 14 8.48 12.86 15.73
C LEU A 14 8.47 11.33 15.71
N ILE A 15 8.77 10.66 16.83
CA ILE A 15 8.72 9.19 16.93
C ILE A 15 7.27 8.68 16.99
N LEU A 16 6.31 9.51 17.43
CA LEU A 16 4.89 9.17 17.44
C LEU A 16 4.25 9.26 16.06
N PHE A 17 4.80 10.06 15.14
CA PHE A 17 4.42 10.06 13.73
C PHE A 17 5.12 8.91 13.00
N ASN A 18 4.76 7.67 13.32
CA ASN A 18 5.06 6.55 12.44
C ASN A 18 4.17 6.71 11.22
N SER A 19 4.65 7.43 10.21
CA SER A 19 4.08 7.38 8.87
C SER A 19 4.22 5.95 8.38
N VAL A 20 3.11 5.21 8.38
CA VAL A 20 3.05 3.92 7.71
C VAL A 20 3.12 4.23 6.21
N PHE A 21 4.28 3.97 5.61
CA PHE A 21 4.44 4.07 4.17
C PHE A 21 4.18 2.68 3.58
N GLY A 22 3.26 2.59 2.64
CA GLY A 22 3.00 1.35 1.93
C GLY A 22 4.08 1.02 0.89
N LEU A 23 4.27 -0.27 0.62
CA LEU A 23 5.05 -0.72 -0.53
C LEU A 23 4.28 -0.43 -1.83
N PRO A 24 4.88 0.26 -2.82
CA PRO A 24 4.16 0.68 -4.01
C PRO A 24 3.81 -0.49 -4.92
N VAL A 25 2.61 -0.44 -5.50
CA VAL A 25 2.09 -1.41 -6.48
C VAL A 25 1.55 -0.63 -7.68
N SER A 26 2.11 -0.85 -8.87
CA SER A 26 1.69 -0.12 -10.09
C SER A 26 1.47 -0.99 -11.32
N SER A 27 1.76 -2.29 -11.24
CA SER A 27 1.71 -3.21 -12.38
C SER A 27 1.24 -4.62 -12.00
N CYS A 28 0.90 -5.41 -13.01
CA CYS A 28 0.57 -6.83 -12.85
C CYS A 28 1.79 -7.71 -12.60
N SER A 29 1.53 -8.97 -12.26
CA SER A 29 2.50 -10.02 -11.95
C SER A 29 3.27 -9.77 -10.66
N GLN A 30 2.73 -8.94 -9.77
CA GLN A 30 3.29 -8.70 -8.45
C GLN A 30 2.69 -9.65 -7.42
N THR A 31 3.56 -10.14 -6.52
CA THR A 31 3.16 -10.96 -5.38
C THR A 31 3.29 -10.14 -4.11
N LEU A 32 2.17 -9.94 -3.42
CA LEU A 32 2.07 -9.26 -2.14
C LEU A 32 2.29 -10.34 -1.06
N SER A 33 3.52 -10.44 -0.58
CA SER A 33 3.99 -11.60 0.21
C SER A 33 4.59 -11.24 1.57
N SER A 34 4.45 -10.00 2.02
CA SER A 34 5.02 -9.58 3.30
C SER A 34 3.91 -9.44 4.35
N ASN A 35 4.05 -10.19 5.45
CA ASN A 35 3.08 -10.23 6.53
C ASN A 35 3.08 -8.89 7.32
N GLY A 36 1.90 -8.40 7.68
CA GLY A 36 1.71 -7.12 8.36
C GLY A 36 2.00 -5.89 7.51
N THR A 37 2.04 -6.04 6.19
CA THR A 37 2.50 -4.98 5.28
C THR A 37 1.35 -4.22 4.64
N LEU A 38 1.47 -2.89 4.64
CA LEU A 38 0.68 -1.98 3.83
C LEU A 38 1.27 -1.93 2.42
N TYR A 39 0.43 -2.08 1.41
CA TYR A 39 0.77 -1.85 0.01
C TYR A 39 -0.11 -0.72 -0.52
N GLU A 40 0.46 0.15 -1.35
CA GLU A 40 -0.22 1.31 -1.91
C GLU A 40 -0.24 1.22 -3.43
N LEU A 41 -1.43 1.29 -4.03
CA LEU A 41 -1.50 1.50 -5.47
C LEU A 41 -0.95 2.89 -5.79
N THR A 42 -0.06 2.94 -6.77
CA THR A 42 0.46 4.20 -7.31
C THR A 42 0.00 4.44 -8.76
N GLY A 43 -0.89 3.58 -9.26
CA GLY A 43 -1.47 3.67 -10.59
C GLY A 43 -2.63 2.69 -10.78
N ASN A 44 -3.46 2.94 -11.81
CA ASN A 44 -4.54 2.02 -12.18
C ASN A 44 -3.97 0.72 -12.74
N ILE A 45 -4.55 -0.39 -12.31
CA ILE A 45 -4.17 -1.73 -12.76
C ILE A 45 -5.36 -2.34 -13.50
N SER A 46 -5.14 -2.82 -14.72
CA SER A 46 -6.17 -3.49 -15.51
C SER A 46 -5.62 -4.79 -16.08
N SER A 47 -6.39 -5.87 -15.95
CA SER A 47 -6.00 -7.17 -16.48
C SER A 47 -7.20 -7.97 -16.96
N SER A 48 -6.99 -8.81 -17.98
CA SER A 48 -7.96 -9.82 -18.43
C SER A 48 -7.79 -11.19 -17.73
N SER A 49 -6.78 -11.30 -16.87
CA SER A 49 -6.46 -12.48 -16.05
C SER A 49 -6.08 -12.07 -14.62
N GLY A 50 -5.84 -13.04 -13.73
CA GLY A 50 -5.26 -12.77 -12.41
C GLY A 50 -3.99 -11.92 -12.52
N CYS A 51 -3.94 -10.81 -11.78
CA CYS A 51 -2.92 -9.76 -11.94
C CYS A 51 -2.05 -9.56 -10.70
N LEU A 52 -2.66 -9.57 -9.51
CA LEU A 52 -1.96 -9.50 -8.23
C LEU A 52 -2.15 -10.82 -7.50
N THR A 53 -1.08 -11.38 -6.96
CA THR A 53 -1.11 -12.56 -6.09
C THR A 53 -0.94 -12.11 -4.66
N ILE A 54 -1.92 -12.36 -3.79
CA ILE A 54 -1.78 -12.14 -2.34
C ILE A 54 -1.40 -13.48 -1.72
N SER A 55 -0.20 -13.59 -1.14
CA SER A 55 0.30 -14.85 -0.59
C SER A 55 0.35 -14.89 0.93
N GLU A 56 0.04 -13.78 1.62
CA GLU A 56 0.01 -13.67 3.08
C GLU A 56 -1.37 -13.21 3.58
N ASN A 57 -1.73 -13.61 4.80
CA ASN A 57 -3.05 -13.34 5.38
C ASN A 57 -3.20 -11.94 6.01
N ASN A 58 -2.09 -11.30 6.36
CA ASN A 58 -2.07 -10.02 7.07
C ASN A 58 -1.53 -8.93 6.14
N ILE A 59 -2.32 -8.55 5.14
CA ILE A 59 -1.96 -7.51 4.17
C ILE A 59 -3.05 -6.46 4.14
N VAL A 60 -2.64 -5.19 4.06
CA VAL A 60 -3.52 -4.07 3.73
C VAL A 60 -3.14 -3.59 2.33
N LEU A 61 -4.12 -3.53 1.42
CA LEU A 61 -3.95 -2.94 0.09
C LEU A 61 -4.74 -1.63 0.05
N ASP A 62 -4.05 -0.51 0.14
CA ASP A 62 -4.61 0.82 -0.05
C ASP A 62 -4.58 1.18 -1.53
N CYS A 63 -5.76 1.50 -2.09
CA CYS A 63 -5.88 1.81 -3.50
C CYS A 63 -5.53 3.26 -3.84
N GLN A 64 -5.40 4.18 -2.86
CA GLN A 64 -5.02 5.59 -3.08
C GLN A 64 -5.78 6.26 -4.25
N ASN A 65 -7.09 6.03 -4.34
CA ASN A 65 -7.96 6.55 -5.41
C ASN A 65 -7.66 6.01 -6.84
N HIS A 66 -6.84 4.96 -6.96
CA HIS A 66 -6.66 4.16 -8.17
C HIS A 66 -7.61 2.96 -8.20
N SER A 67 -7.78 2.37 -9.38
CA SER A 67 -8.67 1.23 -9.59
C SER A 67 -7.93 -0.03 -10.02
N ILE A 68 -8.38 -1.18 -9.51
CA ILE A 68 -8.05 -2.50 -10.06
C ILE A 68 -9.25 -2.98 -10.88
N THR A 69 -9.07 -3.16 -12.18
CA THR A 69 -10.13 -3.61 -13.08
C THR A 69 -9.81 -4.98 -13.64
N HIS A 70 -10.75 -5.92 -13.50
CA HIS A 70 -10.71 -7.21 -14.18
C HIS A 70 -11.68 -7.19 -15.36
N SER A 71 -11.17 -7.24 -16.59
CA SER A 71 -12.00 -7.25 -17.80
C SER A 71 -12.01 -8.63 -18.43
N THR A 72 -13.05 -9.41 -18.13
CA THR A 72 -13.36 -10.64 -18.88
C THR A 72 -14.10 -10.24 -20.14
N GLY A 73 -13.38 -10.14 -21.25
CA GLY A 73 -13.99 -9.87 -22.56
C GLY A 73 -14.94 -10.99 -22.96
N THR A 74 -16.21 -10.91 -22.58
CA THR A 74 -17.30 -11.64 -23.24
C THR A 74 -18.38 -10.63 -23.55
N ARG A 75 -18.22 -9.93 -24.68
CA ARG A 75 -19.32 -9.23 -25.33
C ARG A 75 -20.24 -10.31 -25.90
N GLY A 76 -21.28 -10.68 -25.16
CA GLY A 76 -22.40 -11.45 -25.70
C GLY A 76 -22.98 -10.65 -26.88
N SER A 77 -22.94 -11.25 -28.06
CA SER A 77 -23.65 -10.75 -29.25
C SER A 77 -25.13 -11.13 -29.16
#